data_AF-A0A0V1AKT6-F1
#
_entry.id   AF-A0A0V1AKT6-F1
#
_cell.length_a   1.000
_cell.length_b   1.000
_cell.length_c   1.000
_cell.angle_alpha   90.00
_cell.angle_beta   90.00
_cell.angle_gamma   90.00
#
_symmetry.space_group_name_H-M   'P 1'
#
loop_
_entity.id
_entity.type
_entity.pdbx_description
1 polymer ?
#
loop_
_entity_poly.entity_id
_entity_poly.type
_entity_poly.pdbx_seq_one_letter_code
_entity_poly.pdbx_strand_id
1 'polypeptide(L)'
;AIVYKAPGQATGKIIEATAAAGNWQDGAVLIANDAGHSFATALQNVVRDHPNVKFLAFNNAPPGVPSMKTKSNSKGVIILSTTTDSAAW
;
A
#
# COMPACT_ATOMS: atom_id res chain seq x y z
N ALA A 1 6.89 -7.20 4.49
CA ALA A 1 7.52 -6.06 5.18
C ALA A 1 6.42 -5.19 5.80
N ILE A 2 6.73 -4.47 6.88
CA ILE A 2 5.84 -3.47 7.48
C ILE A 2 6.54 -2.12 7.39
N VAL A 3 5.79 -1.06 7.04
CA VAL A 3 6.28 0.31 6.99
C VAL A 3 5.61 1.13 8.07
N TYR A 4 6.39 1.90 8.83
CA TYR A 4 5.89 2.86 9.81
C TYR A 4 6.29 4.28 9.40
N LYS A 5 5.30 5.16 9.23
CA LYS A 5 5.51 6.58 8.94
C LYS A 5 5.10 7.43 10.13
N ALA A 6 6.07 8.09 10.76
CA ALA A 6 5.80 8.99 11.86
C ALA A 6 4.94 10.21 11.42
N PRO A 7 4.18 10.82 12.35
CA PRO A 7 3.52 12.10 12.09
C PRO A 7 4.51 13.17 11.60
N GLY A 8 4.11 13.95 10.59
CA GLY A 8 4.95 15.00 10.00
C GLY A 8 6.13 14.54 9.13
N GLN A 9 6.44 13.24 9.08
CA GLN A 9 7.53 12.71 8.25
C GLN A 9 7.03 12.25 6.88
N ALA A 10 7.85 12.49 5.85
CA ALA A 10 7.61 12.05 4.48
C ALA A 10 8.35 10.73 4.14
N THR A 11 9.38 10.40 4.91
CA THR A 11 10.01 9.07 4.97
C THR A 11 9.42 8.24 6.11
N GLY A 12 9.69 6.95 6.13
CA GLY A 12 9.32 6.06 7.22
C GLY A 12 10.45 5.11 7.61
N LYS A 13 10.16 4.19 8.52
CA LYS A 13 11.00 3.03 8.82
C LYS A 13 10.38 1.77 8.24
N ILE A 14 11.20 0.81 7.85
CA ILE A 14 10.76 -0.49 7.30
C ILE A 14 11.34 -1.64 8.12
N ILE A 15 10.56 -2.69 8.32
CA ILE A 15 11.04 -3.98 8.80
C ILE A 15 10.58 -5.08 7.85
N GLU A 16 11.48 -5.97 7.48
CA GLU A 16 11.16 -7.10 6.62
C GLU A 16 10.70 -8.30 7.45
N ALA A 17 9.88 -9.17 6.86
CA ALA A 17 9.48 -10.42 7.50
C ALA A 17 10.51 -11.51 7.15
N THR A 18 11.78 -11.26 7.44
CA THR A 18 12.89 -12.17 7.15
C THR A 18 13.66 -12.48 8.43
N ALA A 19 14.31 -13.64 8.48
CA ALA A 19 15.11 -14.04 9.65
C ALA A 19 16.23 -13.03 9.97
N ALA A 20 16.73 -12.31 8.96
CA ALA A 20 17.78 -11.30 9.09
C ALA A 20 17.26 -9.92 9.50
N ALA A 21 15.95 -9.68 9.52
CA ALA A 21 15.39 -8.33 9.57
C ALA A 21 15.69 -7.56 10.87
N GLY A 22 16.10 -8.23 11.95
CA GLY A 22 16.69 -7.64 13.16
C GLY A 22 15.95 -6.43 13.73
N ASN A 23 16.28 -5.24 13.21
CA ASN A 23 15.74 -3.95 13.64
C ASN A 23 15.01 -3.21 12.50
N TRP A 24 14.18 -2.24 12.87
CA TRP A 24 13.63 -1.26 11.94
C TRP A 24 14.74 -0.48 11.23
N GLN A 25 14.72 -0.49 9.91
CA GLN A 25 15.66 0.25 9.06
C GLN A 25 15.05 1.57 8.62
N ASP A 26 15.87 2.59 8.43
CA ASP A 26 15.40 3.87 7.88
C ASP A 26 15.05 3.70 6.40
N GLY A 27 13.90 4.25 6.00
CA GLY A 27 13.47 4.28 4.61
C GLY A 27 14.36 5.22 3.80
N ALA A 28 15.00 4.69 2.77
CA ALA A 28 15.99 5.42 1.97
C ALA A 28 15.40 6.59 1.15
N VAL A 29 14.09 6.58 0.91
CA VAL A 29 13.39 7.55 0.05
C VAL A 29 12.01 7.90 0.61
N LEU A 30 11.37 8.91 0.03
CA LEU A 30 9.99 9.31 0.36
C LEU A 30 9.01 8.16 0.11
N ILE A 31 8.05 7.96 1.01
CA ILE A 31 7.03 6.90 0.88
C ILE A 31 6.11 7.10 -0.33
N ALA A 32 5.96 8.35 -0.78
CA ALA A 32 5.14 8.69 -1.94
C ALA A 32 5.90 8.52 -3.27
N ASN A 33 7.16 8.06 -3.25
CA ASN A 33 7.92 7.86 -4.47
C ASN A 33 7.43 6.62 -5.21
N ASP A 34 7.31 6.71 -6.54
CA ASP A 34 6.83 5.62 -7.40
C ASP A 34 7.81 4.44 -7.49
N ALA A 35 9.07 4.64 -7.09
CA ALA A 35 10.13 3.65 -7.19
C ALA A 35 10.90 3.49 -5.87
N GLY A 36 11.49 2.31 -5.68
CA GLY A 36 12.52 2.09 -4.65
C GLY A 36 12.03 1.65 -3.27
N HIS A 37 10.76 1.26 -3.10
CA HIS A 37 10.29 0.63 -1.86
C HIS A 37 9.05 -0.25 -2.01
N SER A 38 8.87 -1.15 -1.04
CA SER A 38 7.80 -2.16 -0.99
C SER A 38 6.38 -1.58 -1.08
N PHE A 39 6.12 -0.39 -0.52
CA PHE A 39 4.80 0.23 -0.58
C PHE A 39 4.33 0.58 -2.01
N ALA A 40 5.19 1.20 -2.84
CA ALA A 40 4.84 1.52 -4.22
C ALA A 40 4.72 0.25 -5.07
N THR A 41 5.62 -0.72 -4.87
CA THR A 41 5.57 -2.02 -5.56
C THR A 41 4.28 -2.78 -5.27
N ALA A 42 3.81 -2.79 -4.01
CA ALA A 42 2.56 -3.45 -3.65
C ALA A 42 1.35 -2.84 -4.39
N LEU A 43 1.36 -1.53 -4.64
CA LEU A 43 0.25 -0.82 -5.29
C LEU A 43 0.45 -0.59 -6.79
N GLN A 44 1.55 -1.04 -7.40
CA GLN A 44 1.91 -0.68 -8.77
C GLN A 44 0.82 -1.01 -9.80
N ASN A 45 0.14 -2.16 -9.64
CA ASN A 45 -0.94 -2.64 -10.51
C ASN A 45 -2.34 -2.17 -10.06
N VAL A 46 -2.42 -1.36 -9.00
CA VAL A 46 -3.62 -0.64 -8.58
C VAL A 46 -3.63 0.74 -9.24
N VAL A 47 -2.47 1.39 -9.31
CA VAL A 47 -2.32 2.74 -9.88
C VAL A 47 -2.03 2.73 -11.39
N ARG A 48 -1.55 1.61 -11.94
CA ARG A 48 -1.35 1.40 -13.37
C ARG A 48 -2.21 0.22 -13.82
N ASP A 49 -2.81 0.33 -15.01
CA ASP A 49 -3.65 -0.73 -15.56
C ASP A 49 -2.83 -2.00 -15.84
N HIS A 50 -3.38 -3.15 -15.47
CA HIS A 50 -2.78 -4.45 -15.72
C HIS A 50 -3.89 -5.47 -16.03
N PRO A 51 -3.83 -6.19 -17.17
CA PRO A 51 -4.96 -6.97 -17.68
C PRO A 51 -5.45 -8.04 -16.71
N ASN A 52 -4.51 -8.70 -16.02
CA ASN A 52 -4.80 -9.83 -15.12
C ASN A 52 -4.86 -9.46 -13.64
N VAL A 53 -4.75 -8.17 -13.30
CA VAL A 53 -4.87 -7.70 -11.91
C VAL A 53 -6.19 -6.95 -11.76
N LYS A 54 -6.88 -7.22 -10.66
CA LYS A 54 -8.12 -6.53 -10.26
C LYS A 54 -7.96 -6.09 -8.81
N PHE A 55 -8.71 -5.07 -8.41
CA PHE A 55 -8.67 -4.61 -7.02
C PHE A 55 -10.02 -4.07 -6.54
N LEU A 56 -10.23 -4.16 -5.23
CA LEU A 56 -11.29 -3.47 -4.51
C LEU A 56 -10.63 -2.48 -3.54
N ALA A 57 -10.83 -1.19 -3.77
CA ALA A 57 -10.41 -0.15 -2.83
C ALA A 57 -11.60 0.26 -1.95
N PHE A 58 -11.38 0.33 -0.63
CA PHE A 58 -12.36 0.82 0.32
C PHE A 58 -11.78 1.96 1.16
N ASN A 59 -12.58 2.99 1.36
CA ASN A 59 -12.22 4.18 2.12
C ASN A 59 -13.50 4.85 2.61
N ASN A 60 -13.51 5.34 3.84
CA ASN A 60 -14.65 6.06 4.39
C ASN A 60 -14.86 7.47 3.82
N ALA A 61 -13.85 8.01 3.15
CA ALA A 61 -13.89 9.27 2.40
C ALA A 61 -13.02 9.07 1.15
N PRO A 62 -13.54 8.42 0.10
CA PRO A 62 -12.76 8.09 -1.09
C PRO A 62 -12.31 9.36 -1.83
N PRO A 63 -11.05 9.42 -2.28
CA PRO A 63 -10.57 10.55 -3.06
C PRO A 63 -11.32 10.65 -4.39
N GLY A 64 -11.58 11.87 -4.86
CA GLY A 64 -12.24 12.10 -6.14
C GLY A 64 -13.75 11.83 -6.18
N VAL A 65 -14.37 11.44 -5.05
CA VAL A 65 -15.83 11.28 -4.97
C VAL A 65 -16.41 12.21 -3.88
N PRO A 66 -16.84 13.43 -4.26
CA PRO A 66 -17.38 14.40 -3.32
C PRO A 66 -18.58 13.85 -2.55
N SER A 67 -18.77 14.35 -1.32
CA SER A 67 -19.96 14.09 -0.49
C SER A 67 -20.20 12.64 -0.05
N MET A 68 -19.36 11.68 -0.45
CA MET A 68 -19.40 10.32 0.09
C MET A 68 -18.61 10.22 1.39
N LYS A 69 -19.34 10.01 2.49
CA LYS A 69 -18.77 9.67 3.80
C LYS A 69 -19.55 8.54 4.45
N THR A 70 -18.87 7.44 4.79
CA THR A 70 -19.49 6.29 5.48
C THR A 70 -19.16 6.31 6.98
N LYS A 71 -19.87 5.49 7.77
CA LYS A 71 -19.65 5.40 9.23
C LYS A 71 -18.38 4.63 9.62
N SER A 72 -17.92 3.71 8.77
CA SER A 72 -16.67 2.98 9.01
C SER A 72 -15.48 3.94 8.94
N ASN A 73 -14.36 3.63 9.60
CA ASN A 73 -13.09 4.33 9.42
C ASN A 73 -12.03 3.47 8.72
N SER A 74 -12.40 2.26 8.30
CA SER A 74 -11.50 1.34 7.62
C SER A 74 -11.12 1.85 6.23
N LYS A 75 -9.84 1.66 5.87
CA LYS A 75 -9.27 1.98 4.57
C LYS A 75 -8.38 0.81 4.14
N GLY A 76 -8.35 0.50 2.85
CA GLY A 76 -7.50 -0.56 2.35
C GLY A 76 -7.78 -0.89 0.90
N VAL A 77 -6.97 -1.81 0.37
CA VAL A 77 -7.09 -2.32 -0.99
C VAL A 77 -6.93 -3.83 -0.94
N ILE A 78 -7.87 -4.55 -1.54
CA ILE A 78 -7.72 -5.99 -1.80
C ILE A 78 -7.31 -6.13 -3.26
N ILE A 79 -6.21 -6.84 -3.52
CA ILE A 79 -5.62 -7.04 -4.85
C ILE A 79 -5.76 -8.51 -5.24
N LEU A 80 -6.18 -8.78 -6.47
CA LEU A 80 -6.49 -10.09 -7.01
C LEU A 80 -5.70 -10.32 -8.30
N SER A 81 -5.13 -11.51 -8.46
CA SER A 81 -4.55 -11.98 -9.72
C SER A 81 -5.42 -13.08 -10.30
N THR A 82 -5.93 -12.87 -11.51
CA THR A 82 -6.75 -13.87 -12.21
C THR A 82 -5.93 -14.95 -12.90
N THR A 83 -4.62 -14.74 -13.04
CA THR A 83 -3.70 -15.74 -13.65
C THR A 83 -3.23 -16.77 -12.63
N THR A 84 -3.01 -16.35 -11.38
CA THR A 84 -2.38 -17.18 -10.34
C THR A 84 -3.35 -17.61 -9.24
N ASP A 85 -4.63 -17.27 -9.35
CA ASP A 85 -5.66 -17.54 -8.34
C ASP A 85 -5.20 -17.14 -6.92
N SER A 86 -4.75 -15.88 -6.79
CA SER A 86 -4.12 -15.38 -5.57
C SER A 86 -4.61 -13.98 -5.20
N ALA A 87 -4.58 -13.66 -3.90
CA ALA A 87 -5.00 -12.37 -3.37
C ALA A 87 -4.04 -11.82 -2.32
N ALA A 88 -4.04 -10.49 -2.15
CA ALA A 88 -3.34 -9.77 -1.10
C ALA A 88 -4.21 -8.63 -0.53
N TRP A 89 -3.94 -8.22 0.71
CA TRP A 89 -4.55 -7.08 1.40
C TRP A 89 -3.47 -6.26 2.11
#